data_AF-A0A935ASR0-F1
#
_entry.id   AF-A0A935ASR0-F1
#
_cell.length_a   1.000
_cell.length_b   1.000
_cell.length_c   1.000
_cell.angle_alpha   90.00
_cell.angle_beta   90.00
_cell.angle_gamma   90.00
#
_symmetry.space_group_name_H-M   'P 1'
#
loop_
_entity.id
_entity.type
_entity.pdbx_description
1 polymer ?
#
loop_
_entity_poly.entity_id
_entity_poly.type
_entity_poly.pdbx_seq_one_letter_code
_entity_poly.pdbx_strand_id
1 'polypeptide(L)'
;MAYDWVTGARRDPDGRLLAFNLTDNQVRDPDTFNECALWIDTALHRLPPVRFERPGGVHQPWRVRDAEGRVDVTFEPTVRNEQHIGPRSALADYYGPFGWCSGTIVDNDGAPVSVDACFGMGEQSSSASRSVDRPSSVSRSPRRAGPLSGIAQRTISATSAK
;
A
#
# COMPACT_ATOMS: atom_id res chain seq x y z
N MET A 1 0.47 -8.50 4.25
CA MET A 1 -0.23 -7.51 5.09
C MET A 1 -0.81 -6.40 4.25
N ALA A 2 -1.99 -5.93 4.65
CA ALA A 2 -2.65 -4.75 4.13
C ALA A 2 -2.95 -3.82 5.31
N TYR A 3 -2.66 -2.54 5.15
CA TYR A 3 -2.94 -1.54 6.17
C TYR A 3 -3.21 -0.20 5.50
N ASP A 4 -4.07 0.57 6.16
CA ASP A 4 -4.44 1.93 5.79
C ASP A 4 -4.16 2.87 6.96
N TRP A 5 -3.63 4.05 6.65
CA TRP A 5 -3.25 5.05 7.63
C TRP A 5 -3.55 6.45 7.09
N VAL A 6 -4.10 7.35 7.91
CA VAL A 6 -3.93 8.80 7.74
C VAL A 6 -3.51 9.43 9.07
N THR A 7 -2.48 10.28 9.03
CA THR A 7 -2.10 11.15 10.15
C THR A 7 -2.04 12.58 9.65
N GLY A 8 -2.34 13.52 10.53
CA GLY A 8 -2.28 14.94 10.22
C GLY A 8 -2.11 15.78 11.47
N ALA A 9 -1.52 16.96 11.31
CA ALA A 9 -1.38 17.92 12.39
C ALA A 9 -1.46 19.37 11.89
N ARG A 10 -1.83 20.27 12.80
CA ARG A 10 -1.67 21.71 12.67
C ARG A 10 -1.36 22.33 14.03
N ARG A 11 -0.86 23.56 14.00
CA ARG A 11 -0.95 24.46 15.14
C ARG A 11 -2.03 25.49 14.87
N ASP A 12 -2.84 25.81 15.87
CA ASP A 12 -3.77 26.93 15.77
C ASP A 12 -3.03 28.28 15.95
N PRO A 13 -3.70 29.43 15.74
CA PRO A 13 -3.08 30.76 15.90
C PRO A 13 -2.51 31.03 17.31
N ASP A 14 -3.06 30.38 18.34
CA ASP A 14 -2.60 30.49 19.73
C ASP A 14 -1.42 29.53 20.00
N GLY A 15 -0.98 28.78 18.99
CA GLY A 15 0.15 27.86 19.03
C GLY A 15 -0.19 26.46 19.55
N ARG A 16 -1.47 26.17 19.83
CA ARG A 16 -1.92 24.88 20.36
C ARG A 16 -1.79 23.80 19.30
N LEU A 17 -1.34 22.62 19.72
CA LEU A 17 -1.18 21.49 18.81
C LEU A 17 -2.52 20.78 18.65
N LEU A 18 -2.93 20.55 17.40
CA LEU A 18 -3.93 19.55 17.07
C LEU A 18 -3.28 18.53 16.14
N ALA A 19 -3.29 17.26 16.54
CA ALA A 19 -2.79 16.17 15.71
C ALA A 19 -3.67 14.95 15.84
N PHE A 20 -3.64 14.06 14.85
CA PHE A 20 -4.38 12.81 14.92
C PHE A 20 -3.67 11.69 14.18
N ASN A 21 -4.08 10.48 14.50
CA ASN A 21 -3.60 9.22 13.93
C ASN A 21 -4.82 8.34 13.70
N LEU A 22 -5.04 7.87 12.47
CA LEU A 22 -6.16 7.01 12.11
C LEU A 22 -5.64 5.80 11.33
N THR A 23 -6.00 4.59 11.78
CA THR A 23 -5.48 3.34 11.22
C THR A 23 -6.59 2.31 11.03
N ASP A 24 -6.59 1.63 9.90
CA ASP A 24 -7.30 0.37 9.68
C ASP A 24 -6.26 -0.70 9.34
N ASN A 25 -5.86 -1.48 10.35
CA ASN A 25 -4.79 -2.46 10.27
C ASN A 25 -5.26 -3.84 10.77
N GLN A 26 -4.37 -4.82 10.70
CA GLN A 26 -4.72 -6.24 10.87
C GLN A 26 -4.66 -6.70 12.34
N VAL A 27 -4.92 -5.79 13.28
CA VAL A 27 -5.06 -6.14 14.70
C VAL A 27 -6.24 -7.08 14.90
N ARG A 28 -6.07 -8.07 15.78
CA ARG A 28 -7.06 -9.14 16.00
C ARG A 28 -8.34 -8.65 16.68
N ASP A 29 -8.22 -7.67 17.56
CA ASP A 29 -9.32 -7.03 18.27
C ASP A 29 -9.16 -5.51 18.11
N PRO A 30 -9.72 -4.94 17.04
CA PRO A 30 -9.57 -3.52 16.73
C PRO A 30 -10.29 -2.62 17.72
N ASP A 31 -11.36 -3.08 18.38
CA ASP A 31 -12.07 -2.27 19.38
C ASP A 31 -11.17 -1.99 20.59
N THR A 32 -10.31 -2.96 20.95
CA THR A 32 -9.38 -2.82 22.07
C THR A 32 -8.02 -2.25 21.67
N PHE A 33 -7.48 -2.67 20.51
CA PHE A 33 -6.05 -2.48 20.18
C PHE A 33 -5.78 -1.65 18.91
N ASN A 34 -6.77 -0.95 18.35
CA ASN A 34 -6.48 0.02 17.30
C ASN A 34 -5.59 1.17 17.82
N GLU A 35 -4.95 1.86 16.88
CA GLU A 35 -3.99 2.94 17.14
C GLU A 35 -4.59 4.32 16.84
N CYS A 36 -5.93 4.42 16.73
CA CYS A 36 -6.60 5.67 16.43
C CYS A 36 -6.58 6.60 17.65
N ALA A 37 -6.13 7.83 17.43
CA ALA A 37 -5.98 8.82 18.49
C ALA A 37 -6.07 10.25 17.97
N LEU A 38 -6.53 11.14 18.84
CA LEU A 38 -6.51 12.59 18.71
C LEU A 38 -5.63 13.17 19.81
N TRP A 39 -4.77 14.12 19.46
CA TRP A 39 -3.98 14.91 20.38
C TRP A 39 -4.45 16.36 20.35
N ILE A 40 -4.75 16.90 21.53
CA ILE A 40 -5.02 18.32 21.75
C ILE A 40 -4.01 18.80 22.78
N ASP A 41 -3.04 19.58 22.32
CA ASP A 41 -1.84 19.95 23.08
C ASP A 41 -1.09 18.74 23.63
N THR A 42 -1.26 18.46 24.92
CA THR A 42 -0.64 17.33 25.63
C THR A 42 -1.64 16.21 25.96
N ALA A 43 -2.93 16.45 25.72
CA ALA A 43 -3.98 15.49 25.97
C ALA A 43 -4.09 14.50 24.81
N LEU A 44 -4.23 13.21 25.14
CA LEU A 44 -4.46 12.11 24.21
C LEU A 44 -5.88 11.59 24.38
N HIS A 45 -6.65 11.58 23.30
CA HIS A 45 -8.01 11.02 23.25
C HIS A 45 -7.98 9.79 22.33
N ARG A 46 -8.21 8.60 22.92
CA ARG A 46 -8.37 7.36 22.16
C ARG A 46 -9.64 7.39 21.32
N LEU A 47 -9.54 6.94 20.08
CA LEU A 47 -10.66 6.93 19.14
C LEU A 47 -11.12 5.49 18.86
N PRO A 48 -12.36 5.30 18.40
CA PRO A 48 -12.81 4.01 17.89
C PRO A 48 -12.02 3.60 16.63
N PRO A 49 -12.04 2.31 16.26
CA PRO A 49 -11.48 1.87 14.99
C PRO A 49 -12.20 2.49 13.80
N VAL A 50 -11.45 2.80 12.75
CA VAL A 50 -11.98 3.43 11.53
C VAL A 50 -11.90 2.50 10.33
N ARG A 51 -12.60 2.88 9.27
CA ARG A 51 -12.54 2.29 7.93
C ARG A 51 -12.18 3.35 6.90
N PHE A 52 -11.51 2.91 5.85
CA PHE A 52 -11.07 3.76 4.75
C PHE A 52 -11.84 3.43 3.48
N GLU A 53 -12.38 4.46 2.83
CA GLU A 53 -13.01 4.37 1.51
C GLU A 53 -12.27 5.26 0.52
N ARG A 54 -11.94 4.70 -0.65
CA ARG A 54 -11.21 5.39 -1.72
C ARG A 54 -11.85 5.11 -3.09
N PRO A 55 -13.07 5.62 -3.35
CA PRO A 55 -13.79 5.32 -4.59
C PRO A 55 -13.02 5.78 -5.85
N GLY A 56 -12.16 6.79 -5.73
CA GLY A 56 -11.30 7.28 -6.81
C GLY A 56 -9.87 6.71 -6.80
N GLY A 57 -9.53 5.79 -5.89
CA GLY A 57 -8.19 5.26 -5.72
C GLY A 57 -7.25 6.11 -4.85
N VAL A 58 -6.00 5.67 -4.70
CA VAL A 58 -5.02 6.20 -3.73
C VAL A 58 -4.56 7.64 -3.97
N HIS A 59 -4.81 8.20 -5.15
CA HIS A 59 -4.47 9.60 -5.49
C HIS A 59 -5.69 10.52 -5.53
N GLN A 60 -6.84 10.04 -5.07
CA GLN A 60 -8.08 10.80 -4.93
C GLN A 60 -8.43 10.88 -3.45
N PRO A 61 -9.42 11.70 -3.04
CA PRO A 61 -9.82 11.80 -1.64
C PRO A 61 -10.08 10.45 -0.96
N TRP A 62 -9.59 10.30 0.27
CA TRP A 62 -9.84 9.15 1.14
C TRP A 62 -10.84 9.57 2.22
N ARG A 63 -11.90 8.79 2.40
CA ARG A 63 -12.87 8.99 3.48
C ARG A 63 -12.54 8.03 4.60
N VAL A 64 -12.36 8.58 5.81
CA VAL A 64 -11.94 7.83 7.00
C VAL A 64 -13.00 8.02 8.08
N ARG A 65 -13.68 6.93 8.44
CA ARG A 65 -14.87 6.97 9.30
C ARG A 65 -14.91 5.82 10.29
N ASP A 66 -15.41 6.07 11.48
CA ASP A 66 -15.84 4.97 12.38
C ASP A 66 -17.32 4.63 12.21
N ALA A 67 -17.78 3.61 12.91
CA ALA A 67 -19.15 3.09 12.83
C ALA A 67 -20.19 3.94 13.59
N GLU A 68 -19.76 4.75 14.56
CA GLU A 68 -20.60 5.55 15.46
C GLU A 68 -20.64 7.04 15.06
N GLY A 69 -19.85 7.44 14.07
CA GLY A 69 -19.76 8.82 13.57
C GLY A 69 -18.91 9.75 14.44
N ARG A 70 -18.05 9.22 15.33
CA ARG A 70 -17.12 10.06 16.11
C ARG A 70 -15.98 10.59 15.24
N VAL A 71 -15.62 9.90 14.18
CA VAL A 71 -14.59 10.25 13.21
C VAL A 71 -15.26 10.32 11.83
N ASP A 72 -15.20 11.49 11.20
CA ASP A 72 -15.49 11.67 9.77
C ASP A 72 -14.45 12.64 9.19
N VAL A 73 -13.40 12.07 8.60
CA VAL A 73 -12.25 12.80 8.08
C VAL A 73 -12.09 12.50 6.60
N THR A 74 -11.88 13.54 5.81
CA THR A 74 -11.44 13.42 4.42
C THR A 74 -9.97 13.80 4.32
N PHE A 75 -9.16 12.91 3.75
CA PHE A 75 -7.77 13.19 3.39
C PHE A 75 -7.68 13.44 1.88
N GLU A 76 -7.09 14.57 1.51
CA GLU A 76 -6.92 15.02 0.13
C GLU A 76 -5.42 14.95 -0.25
N PRO A 77 -4.99 13.90 -0.97
CA PRO A 77 -3.62 13.78 -1.45
C PRO A 77 -3.25 14.96 -2.36
N THR A 78 -2.19 15.69 -2.03
CA THR A 78 -1.67 16.79 -2.87
C THR A 78 -0.24 16.54 -3.35
N VAL A 79 0.50 15.67 -2.66
CA VAL A 79 1.87 15.28 -3.02
C VAL A 79 1.94 13.77 -3.15
N ARG A 80 2.37 13.29 -4.32
CA ARG A 80 2.59 11.86 -4.56
C ARG A 80 3.89 11.41 -3.92
N ASN A 81 3.86 10.24 -3.32
CA ASN A 81 5.03 9.54 -2.80
C ASN A 81 4.72 8.04 -2.85
N GLU A 82 5.42 7.32 -3.73
CA GLU A 82 5.10 5.96 -4.12
C GLU A 82 6.39 5.16 -4.12
N GLN A 83 6.36 3.96 -3.53
CA GLN A 83 7.51 3.06 -3.51
C GLN A 83 7.06 1.69 -4.00
N HIS A 84 7.77 1.17 -5.01
CA HIS A 84 7.58 -0.20 -5.45
C HIS A 84 8.64 -1.06 -4.76
N ILE A 85 8.22 -1.87 -3.79
CA ILE A 85 9.14 -2.68 -2.98
C ILE A 85 9.00 -4.15 -3.41
N GLY A 86 9.99 -4.67 -4.14
CA GLY A 86 10.16 -6.12 -4.37
C GLY A 86 10.71 -6.53 -5.76
N PRO A 87 11.25 -7.77 -5.89
CA PRO A 87 11.52 -8.39 -7.20
C PRO A 87 10.19 -8.69 -7.92
N ARG A 88 10.20 -8.71 -9.26
CA ARG A 88 9.03 -8.81 -10.18
C ARG A 88 7.90 -9.79 -9.81
N SER A 89 8.12 -10.78 -8.95
CA SER A 89 7.15 -11.80 -8.53
C SER A 89 6.43 -11.51 -7.19
N ALA A 90 6.85 -10.51 -6.41
CA ALA A 90 6.22 -10.11 -5.16
C ALA A 90 6.26 -8.58 -5.03
N LEU A 91 5.41 -7.91 -5.81
CA LEU A 91 5.25 -6.46 -5.73
C LEU A 91 4.36 -6.16 -4.51
N ALA A 92 4.92 -5.52 -3.49
CA ALA A 92 4.13 -4.74 -2.56
C ALA A 92 4.02 -3.33 -3.15
N ASP A 93 2.79 -2.93 -3.45
CA ASP A 93 2.52 -1.55 -3.85
C ASP A 93 2.33 -0.75 -2.56
N TYR A 94 3.26 0.20 -2.34
CA TYR A 94 3.21 1.13 -1.22
C TYR A 94 2.93 2.54 -1.74
N TYR A 95 1.85 3.13 -1.25
CA TYR A 95 1.45 4.50 -1.53
C TYR A 95 1.48 5.28 -0.23
N GLY A 96 2.35 6.29 -0.14
CA GLY A 96 2.52 7.14 1.03
C GLY A 96 2.33 8.64 0.75
N PRO A 97 1.25 9.09 0.05
CA PRO A 97 1.09 10.49 -0.33
C PRO A 97 0.99 11.43 0.88
N PHE A 98 1.34 12.70 0.66
CA PHE A 98 1.07 13.78 1.61
C PHE A 98 -0.10 14.63 1.15
N GLY A 99 -0.82 15.23 2.09
CA GLY A 99 -2.08 15.89 1.79
C GLY A 99 -2.67 16.68 2.95
N TRP A 100 -3.80 17.30 2.66
CA TRP A 100 -4.59 18.06 3.63
C TRP A 100 -5.73 17.23 4.15
N CYS A 101 -6.11 17.47 5.40
CA CYS A 101 -7.23 16.83 6.05
C CYS A 101 -8.33 17.86 6.33
N SER A 102 -9.57 17.40 6.26
CA SER A 102 -10.75 18.16 6.65
C SER A 102 -11.78 17.25 7.29
N GLY A 103 -12.69 17.83 8.08
CA GLY A 103 -13.74 17.08 8.78
C GLY A 103 -13.67 17.22 10.30
N THR A 104 -14.27 16.26 11.01
CA THR A 104 -14.50 16.36 12.46
C THR A 104 -14.12 15.06 13.17
N ILE A 105 -13.53 15.21 14.36
CA ILE A 105 -13.31 14.14 15.32
C ILE A 105 -13.96 14.56 16.65
N VAL A 106 -14.77 13.69 17.24
CA VAL A 106 -15.38 13.88 18.56
C VAL A 106 -14.43 13.31 19.61
N ASP A 107 -13.96 14.18 20.50
CA ASP A 107 -13.06 13.80 21.58
C ASP A 107 -13.75 12.89 22.63
N ASN A 108 -13.02 12.51 23.67
CA ASN A 108 -13.55 11.62 24.72
C ASN A 108 -14.57 12.30 25.65
N ASP A 109 -14.59 13.63 25.67
CA ASP A 109 -15.55 14.42 26.46
C ASP A 109 -16.82 14.73 25.64
N GLY A 110 -16.87 14.28 24.39
CA GLY A 110 -18.00 14.47 23.48
C GLY A 110 -17.96 15.77 22.70
N ALA A 111 -16.86 16.53 22.75
CA ALA A 111 -16.73 17.78 22.02
C ALA A 111 -16.27 17.52 20.57
N PRO A 112 -16.94 18.11 19.57
CA PRO A 112 -16.50 18.03 18.18
C PRO A 112 -15.28 18.92 17.96
N VAL A 113 -14.26 18.36 17.32
CA VAL A 113 -13.00 19.02 17.01
C VAL A 113 -12.78 18.99 15.50
N SER A 114 -12.74 20.18 14.88
CA SER A 114 -12.41 20.29 13.46
C SER A 114 -10.95 19.94 13.22
N VAL A 115 -10.70 19.07 12.25
CA VAL A 115 -9.35 18.73 11.75
C VAL A 115 -9.01 19.44 10.44
N ASP A 116 -9.76 20.49 10.09
CA ASP A 116 -9.53 21.27 8.89
C ASP A 116 -8.13 21.87 8.86
N ALA A 117 -7.54 21.88 7.67
CA ALA A 117 -6.17 22.36 7.43
C ALA A 117 -5.08 21.63 8.23
N CYS A 118 -5.36 20.45 8.80
CA CYS A 118 -4.29 19.55 9.22
C CYS A 118 -3.56 19.05 7.98
N PHE A 119 -2.23 19.15 7.96
CA PHE A 119 -1.40 18.57 6.91
C PHE A 119 -0.76 17.29 7.43
N GLY A 120 -0.60 16.29 6.56
CA GLY A 120 0.08 15.07 6.94
C GLY A 120 0.18 14.06 5.82
N MET A 121 0.17 12.78 6.19
CA MET A 121 0.48 11.67 5.31
C MET A 121 -0.64 10.63 5.36
N GLY A 122 -1.00 10.11 4.19
CA GLY A 122 -1.76 8.88 4.06
C GLY A 122 -0.83 7.74 3.68
N GLU A 123 -1.09 6.55 4.18
CA GLU A 123 -0.42 5.32 3.74
C GLU A 123 -1.45 4.28 3.33
N GLN A 124 -1.18 3.61 2.22
CA GLN A 124 -1.86 2.40 1.80
C GLN A 124 -0.80 1.40 1.36
N SER A 125 -0.82 0.22 1.97
CA SER A 125 0.00 -0.90 1.53
C SER A 125 -0.88 -2.11 1.28
N SER A 126 -0.60 -2.81 0.19
CA SER A 126 -1.11 -4.15 -0.04
C SER A 126 0.00 -5.03 -0.60
N SER A 127 0.15 -6.21 -0.03
CA SER A 127 1.04 -7.24 -0.57
C SER A 127 0.20 -8.35 -1.19
N ALA A 128 0.28 -8.48 -2.52
CA ALA A 128 -0.28 -9.61 -3.25
C ALA A 128 0.87 -10.57 -3.61
N SER A 129 0.79 -11.83 -3.16
CA SER A 129 1.66 -12.87 -3.72
C SER A 129 1.18 -13.20 -5.14
N ARG A 130 1.90 -12.77 -6.18
CA ARG A 130 1.65 -13.28 -7.53
C ARG A 130 2.14 -14.73 -7.57
N SER A 131 1.22 -15.68 -7.78
CA SER A 131 1.59 -17.05 -8.12
C SER A 131 2.43 -17.00 -9.40
N VAL A 132 3.71 -17.36 -9.31
CA VAL A 132 4.54 -17.58 -10.48
C VAL A 132 3.98 -18.81 -11.18
N ASP A 133 3.23 -18.62 -12.26
CA ASP A 133 2.93 -19.71 -13.18
C ASP A 133 4.26 -20.24 -13.71
N ARG A 134 4.66 -21.40 -13.16
CA ARG A 134 5.74 -22.21 -13.73
C ARG A 134 5.28 -22.56 -15.15
N PRO A 135 6.06 -22.24 -16.20
CA PRO A 135 5.73 -22.76 -17.53
C PRO A 135 5.70 -24.28 -17.43
N SER A 136 4.55 -24.85 -17.81
CA SER A 136 4.33 -26.29 -17.87
C SER A 136 5.47 -26.91 -18.67
N SER A 137 6.12 -27.90 -18.05
CA SER A 137 7.21 -28.65 -18.66
C SER A 137 6.79 -29.14 -20.05
N VAL A 138 7.51 -28.70 -21.08
CA VAL A 138 7.40 -29.23 -22.44
C VAL A 138 7.57 -30.75 -22.37
N SER A 139 6.49 -31.47 -22.66
CA SER A 139 6.49 -32.91 -22.87
C SER A 139 7.50 -33.22 -23.98
N ARG A 140 8.65 -33.78 -23.62
CA ARG A 140 9.58 -34.36 -24.59
C ARG A 140 8.97 -35.64 -25.16
N SER A 141 8.52 -35.58 -26.42
CA SER A 141 8.19 -36.76 -27.21
C SER A 141 9.41 -37.71 -27.28
N PRO A 142 9.21 -39.04 -27.19
CA PRO A 142 10.32 -39.99 -27.26
C PRO A 142 10.89 -40.04 -28.68
N ARG A 143 12.20 -39.78 -28.83
CA ARG A 143 12.91 -40.03 -30.09
C ARG A 143 13.04 -41.53 -30.29
N ARG A 144 12.51 -42.02 -31.41
CA ARG A 144 12.78 -43.36 -31.95
C ARG A 144 14.27 -43.51 -32.24
N ALA A 145 14.88 -44.57 -31.72
CA ALA A 145 16.21 -45.01 -32.10
C ALA A 145 16.15 -45.64 -33.51
N GLY A 146 16.95 -45.12 -34.45
CA GLY A 146 17.24 -45.74 -35.74
C GLY A 146 18.70 -46.23 -35.76
N PRO A 147 19.01 -47.35 -36.43
CA PRO A 147 20.33 -47.98 -36.34
C PRO A 147 21.39 -47.24 -37.15
N LEU A 148 22.62 -47.30 -36.62
CA LEU A 148 23.86 -46.81 -37.23
C LEU A 148 24.43 -47.83 -38.21
N SER A 149 24.60 -47.42 -39.46
CA SER A 149 25.47 -47.98 -40.50
C SER A 149 25.86 -46.78 -41.37
N GLY A 150 27.09 -46.50 -41.83
CA GLY A 150 28.33 -47.25 -41.98
C GLY A 150 29.03 -46.60 -43.19
N ILE A 151 30.16 -45.92 -42.93
CA ILE A 151 31.34 -45.65 -43.78
C ILE A 151 31.16 -45.37 -45.29
N ALA A 152 31.66 -44.21 -45.75
CA ALA A 152 32.54 -44.12 -46.94
C ALA A 152 33.31 -42.79 -46.99
N GLN A 153 34.62 -42.90 -47.20
CA GLN A 153 35.59 -41.82 -47.43
C GLN A 153 35.37 -41.13 -48.78
N ARG A 154 35.77 -39.85 -48.91
CA ARG A 154 36.47 -39.34 -50.10
C ARG A 154 37.20 -38.00 -49.86
N THR A 155 38.26 -37.88 -50.63
CA THR A 155 39.48 -37.08 -50.50
C THR A 155 39.34 -35.59 -50.86
N ILE A 156 40.02 -34.76 -50.06
CA ILE A 156 40.82 -33.54 -50.31
C ILE A 156 40.78 -32.88 -51.73
N SER A 157 40.58 -31.56 -51.78
CA SER A 157 41.45 -30.62 -52.53
C SER A 157 41.26 -29.18 -52.04
N ALA A 158 42.38 -28.49 -51.89
CA ALA A 158 42.53 -27.12 -51.42
C ALA A 158 42.59 -26.13 -52.58
N THR A 159 42.08 -24.91 -52.40
CA THR A 159 42.66 -23.69 -53.01
C THR A 159 42.37 -22.48 -52.12
N SER A 160 43.44 -21.77 -51.76
CA SER A 160 43.45 -20.44 -51.16
C SER A 160 43.60 -19.40 -52.28
N ALA A 161 42.90 -18.28 -52.20
CA ALA A 161 43.26 -17.07 -52.92
C ALA A 161 42.77 -15.82 -52.18
N LYS A 162 43.63 -14.81 -52.23
CA LYS A 162 43.62 -13.49 -51.58
C LYS A 162 42.37 -12.65 -51.79
#